data_AF-A0A376DSP4-F1
#
_entry.id   AF-A0A376DSP4-F1
#
_cell.length_a   1.000
_cell.length_b   1.000
_cell.length_c   1.000
_cell.angle_alpha   90.00
_cell.angle_beta   90.00
_cell.angle_gamma   90.00
#
_symmetry.space_group_name_H-M   'P 1'
#
loop_
_entity.id
_entity.type
_entity.pdbx_description
1 polymer ?
#
loop_
_entity_poly.entity_id
_entity_poly.type
_entity_poly.pdbx_seq_one_letter_code
_entity_poly.pdbx_strand_id
1 'polypeptide(L)'
;MPLKKLIFILFLFILYPLNGQRKKTDTLYVYEKVIVYDTVYLEKALKIKPLGIYFNPSMIFNSVPVTQQYEYISFMDTAKGIAIRPRKFEYGVEAGIGFKNSNWAKKSSENRQQLGFNAGIWISGSIYKRFSLMLSANVYHWNSTFDLDANREDTWLNGYYFTEDQKPILFQKFNNKHFEYAVQLKLFYEWKKIRPFIGFLANQNVYTMQFMVPENNILNKLEDFKSKQINPGYSFGVQYRMTRKFLLSLEYQEYK
;
A
#
# COMPACT_ATOMS: atom_id res chain seq x y z
N MET A 1 -35.90 19.83 8.40
CA MET A 1 -34.55 19.82 7.77
C MET A 1 -34.25 18.38 7.34
N PRO A 2 -33.99 18.08 6.05
CA PRO A 2 -33.95 16.69 5.58
C PRO A 2 -32.75 15.93 6.18
N LEU A 3 -32.97 14.70 6.65
CA LEU A 3 -32.02 13.81 7.35
C LEU A 3 -30.62 13.74 6.70
N LYS A 4 -30.55 13.90 5.38
CA LYS A 4 -29.29 13.96 4.61
C LYS A 4 -28.41 15.16 5.01
N LYS A 5 -29.01 16.33 5.29
CA LYS A 5 -28.30 17.52 5.78
C LYS A 5 -27.82 17.33 7.21
N LEU A 6 -28.58 16.61 8.04
CA LEU A 6 -28.17 16.28 9.42
C LEU A 6 -26.95 15.36 9.43
N ILE A 7 -26.94 14.31 8.59
CA ILE A 7 -25.81 13.38 8.45
C ILE A 7 -24.56 14.11 7.93
N PHE A 8 -24.71 15.02 6.99
CA PHE A 8 -23.61 15.81 6.45
C PHE A 8 -23.00 16.75 7.51
N ILE A 9 -23.84 17.39 8.33
CA ILE A 9 -23.39 18.25 9.43
C ILE A 9 -22.69 17.41 10.52
N LEU A 10 -23.23 16.23 10.86
CA LEU A 10 -22.57 15.27 11.78
C LEU A 10 -21.21 14.82 11.25
N PHE A 11 -21.08 14.56 9.95
CA PHE A 11 -19.82 14.22 9.31
C PHE A 11 -18.77 15.35 9.41
N LEU A 12 -19.20 16.61 9.25
CA LEU A 12 -18.32 17.78 9.43
C LEU A 12 -17.86 17.97 10.88
N PHE A 13 -18.71 17.68 11.87
CA PHE A 13 -18.31 17.71 13.28
C PHE A 13 -17.31 16.62 13.65
N ILE A 14 -17.36 15.44 13.02
CA ILE A 14 -16.42 14.34 13.25
C ILE A 14 -15.01 14.66 12.71
N LEU A 15 -14.89 15.55 11.72
CA LEU A 15 -13.59 15.98 11.18
C LEU A 15 -12.88 17.05 12.03
N TYR A 16 -13.58 17.70 12.95
CA TYR A 16 -13.07 18.86 13.69
C TYR A 16 -12.02 18.56 14.79
N PRO A 17 -11.97 17.39 15.48
CA PRO A 17 -10.99 17.19 16.54
C PRO A 17 -9.62 16.67 16.08
N LEU A 18 -9.36 16.47 14.78
CA LEU A 18 -8.08 15.91 14.30
C LEU A 18 -6.89 16.88 14.31
N ASN A 19 -7.09 18.18 14.58
CA ASN A 19 -6.01 19.19 14.60
C ASN A 19 -5.74 19.81 15.98
N GLY A 20 -6.21 19.18 17.07
CA GLY A 20 -6.06 19.68 18.44
C GLY A 20 -5.15 18.84 19.32
N GLN A 21 -3.93 18.49 18.88
CA GLN A 21 -2.96 17.84 19.78
C GLN A 21 -2.06 18.89 20.47
N ARG A 22 -2.17 19.01 21.80
CA ARG A 22 -1.02 19.31 22.66
C ARG A 22 -0.53 17.97 23.22
N LYS A 23 0.66 17.52 22.81
CA LYS A 23 1.32 16.35 23.41
C LYS A 23 1.95 16.76 24.74
N LYS A 24 1.44 16.23 25.86
CA LYS A 24 2.23 16.08 27.09
C LYS A 24 3.00 14.77 26.97
N THR A 25 4.32 14.84 27.13
CA THR A 25 5.21 13.67 27.18
C THR A 25 5.27 13.17 28.61
N ASP A 26 4.56 12.10 28.91
CA ASP A 26 4.75 11.32 30.13
C ASP A 26 5.83 10.27 29.88
N THR A 27 6.86 10.25 30.72
CA THR A 27 8.00 9.32 30.61
C THR A 27 7.65 8.03 31.33
N LEU A 28 7.58 6.92 30.61
CA LEU A 28 7.38 5.57 31.15
C LEU A 28 8.73 4.84 31.22
N TYR A 29 9.17 4.46 32.41
CA TYR A 29 10.29 3.54 32.59
C TYR A 29 9.78 2.10 32.56
N VAL A 30 10.25 1.31 31.58
CA VAL A 30 9.95 -0.12 31.47
C VAL A 30 11.21 -0.89 31.85
N TYR A 31 11.14 -1.67 32.92
CA TYR A 31 12.17 -2.62 33.29
C TYR A 31 11.76 -4.00 32.78
N GLU A 32 12.54 -4.55 31.85
CA GLU A 32 12.31 -5.89 31.33
C GLU A 32 13.05 -6.91 32.19
N LYS A 33 12.29 -7.84 32.80
CA LYS A 33 12.84 -9.01 33.46
C LYS A 33 12.75 -10.19 32.50
N VAL A 34 13.89 -10.57 31.92
CA VAL A 34 13.99 -11.76 31.08
C VAL A 34 13.90 -13.01 31.96
N ILE A 35 12.85 -13.81 31.78
CA ILE A 35 12.73 -15.15 32.35
C ILE A 35 12.89 -16.14 31.20
N VAL A 36 13.99 -16.87 31.19
CA VAL A 36 14.27 -17.92 30.21
C VAL A 36 13.58 -19.20 30.67
N TYR A 37 12.64 -19.71 29.87
CA TYR A 37 12.03 -21.02 30.07
C TYR A 37 12.61 -22.01 29.07
N ASP A 38 13.19 -23.09 29.57
CA ASP A 38 13.74 -24.18 28.76
C ASP A 38 12.59 -25.13 28.39
N THR A 39 11.88 -24.83 27.30
CA THR A 39 10.78 -25.69 26.83
C THR A 39 11.32 -26.76 25.88
N VAL A 40 11.42 -28.00 26.38
CA VAL A 40 11.71 -29.19 25.58
C VAL A 40 10.44 -29.60 24.82
N TYR A 41 10.49 -29.55 23.49
CA TYR A 41 9.41 -30.03 22.63
C TYR A 41 9.43 -31.56 22.54
N LEU A 42 8.36 -32.20 23.02
CA LEU A 42 8.09 -33.63 22.80
C LEU A 42 7.17 -33.80 21.59
N GLU A 43 7.74 -34.07 20.42
CA GLU A 43 6.96 -34.46 19.25
C GLU A 43 6.38 -35.86 19.44
N LYS A 44 5.05 -35.95 19.53
CA LYS A 44 4.33 -37.22 19.62
C LYS A 44 3.90 -37.65 18.22
N ALA A 45 4.54 -38.69 17.68
CA ALA A 45 4.20 -39.22 16.36
C ALA A 45 2.77 -39.79 16.32
N LEU A 46 1.91 -39.21 15.47
CA LEU A 46 0.58 -39.72 15.15
C LEU A 46 0.71 -40.98 14.28
N LYS A 47 0.46 -42.16 14.86
CA LYS A 47 0.39 -43.44 14.14
C LYS A 47 -0.95 -43.57 13.40
N ILE A 48 -1.06 -42.96 12.21
CA ILE A 48 -2.19 -43.19 11.31
C ILE A 48 -1.73 -44.19 10.24
N LYS A 49 -2.26 -45.42 10.27
CA LYS A 49 -2.08 -46.38 9.17
C LYS A 49 -3.14 -46.11 8.10
N PRO A 50 -2.76 -45.79 6.85
CA PRO A 50 -3.74 -45.64 5.79
C PRO A 50 -4.35 -47.00 5.46
N LEU A 51 -5.68 -47.12 5.56
CA LEU A 51 -6.41 -48.28 5.05
C LEU A 51 -6.41 -48.18 3.52
N GLY A 52 -5.93 -49.23 2.84
CA GLY A 52 -5.71 -49.23 1.39
C GLY A 52 -6.95 -48.82 0.60
N ILE A 53 -6.82 -47.76 -0.20
CA ILE A 53 -7.86 -47.30 -1.12
C ILE A 53 -7.67 -48.08 -2.43
N TYR A 54 -8.56 -49.06 -2.68
CA TYR A 54 -8.63 -49.74 -3.96
C TYR A 54 -9.51 -48.92 -4.92
N PHE A 55 -8.92 -48.43 -6.00
CA PHE A 55 -9.60 -47.66 -7.03
C PHE A 55 -9.96 -48.58 -8.19
N ASN A 56 -11.26 -48.80 -8.43
CA ASN A 56 -11.74 -49.52 -9.61
C ASN A 56 -12.39 -48.48 -10.54
N PRO A 57 -11.77 -48.12 -11.68
CA PRO A 57 -12.30 -47.06 -12.53
C PRO A 57 -13.48 -47.61 -13.34
N SER A 58 -14.69 -47.18 -13.01
CA SER A 58 -15.84 -47.33 -13.91
C SER A 58 -15.84 -46.20 -14.94
N MET A 59 -15.56 -46.54 -16.20
CA MET A 59 -15.82 -45.66 -17.33
C MET A 59 -17.33 -45.52 -17.52
N ILE A 60 -17.87 -44.31 -17.37
CA ILE A 60 -19.23 -43.98 -17.80
C ILE A 60 -19.12 -42.94 -18.91
N PHE A 61 -19.38 -43.39 -20.15
CA PHE A 61 -19.78 -42.53 -21.26
C PHE A 61 -21.23 -42.10 -21.01
N ASN A 62 -21.48 -40.81 -20.76
CA ASN A 62 -22.72 -40.14 -21.13
C ASN A 62 -22.51 -38.61 -21.11
N SER A 63 -22.63 -38.00 -22.28
CA SER A 63 -22.57 -36.56 -22.52
C SER A 63 -23.85 -35.88 -22.04
N VAL A 64 -23.78 -35.17 -20.91
CA VAL A 64 -24.82 -34.24 -20.43
C VAL A 64 -24.31 -32.81 -20.68
N PRO A 65 -25.13 -31.88 -21.22
CA PRO A 65 -24.69 -30.54 -21.53
C PRO A 65 -24.33 -29.79 -20.23
N VAL A 66 -23.17 -29.17 -20.22
CA VAL A 66 -22.62 -28.43 -19.07
C VAL A 66 -23.42 -27.14 -18.86
N THR A 67 -24.50 -27.19 -18.11
CA THR A 67 -24.94 -26.03 -17.33
C THR A 67 -23.93 -25.85 -16.20
N GLN A 68 -23.10 -24.81 -16.32
CA GLN A 68 -22.12 -24.40 -15.30
C GLN A 68 -22.83 -23.92 -14.03
N GLN A 69 -23.35 -24.85 -13.23
CA GLN A 69 -23.62 -24.63 -11.82
C GLN A 69 -22.41 -25.15 -11.06
N TYR A 70 -21.46 -24.25 -10.79
CA TYR A 70 -20.51 -24.46 -9.71
C TYR A 70 -21.32 -24.57 -8.42
N GLU A 71 -21.53 -25.79 -7.94
CA GLU A 71 -22.05 -26.04 -6.60
C GLU A 71 -21.05 -25.44 -5.60
N TYR A 72 -21.41 -24.28 -5.05
CA TYR A 72 -20.72 -23.72 -3.91
C TYR A 72 -21.14 -24.52 -2.68
N ILE A 73 -20.16 -24.97 -1.90
CA ILE A 73 -20.38 -25.46 -0.54
C ILE A 73 -21.00 -24.30 0.26
N SER A 74 -22.31 -24.35 0.49
CA SER A 74 -23.00 -23.42 1.36
C SER A 74 -22.78 -23.85 2.80
N PHE A 75 -22.14 -23.01 3.60
CA PHE A 75 -22.09 -23.21 5.05
C PHE A 75 -23.43 -22.74 5.62
N MET A 76 -24.18 -23.68 6.20
CA MET A 76 -25.33 -23.35 7.05
C MET A 76 -24.80 -23.00 8.44
N ASP A 77 -25.16 -21.83 8.94
CA ASP A 77 -25.03 -21.52 10.36
C ASP A 77 -26.06 -22.35 11.12
N THR A 78 -25.61 -23.42 11.78
CA THR A 78 -26.45 -24.35 12.55
C THR A 78 -27.16 -23.68 13.72
N ALA A 79 -26.73 -22.48 14.15
CA ALA A 79 -27.38 -21.75 15.25
C ALA A 79 -28.53 -20.84 14.79
N LYS A 80 -28.54 -20.40 13.52
CA LYS A 80 -29.52 -19.40 13.01
C LYS A 80 -30.26 -19.80 11.74
N GLY A 81 -29.90 -20.92 11.10
CA GLY A 81 -30.55 -21.40 9.87
C GLY A 81 -30.34 -20.48 8.66
N ILE A 82 -29.38 -19.55 8.72
CA ILE A 82 -29.09 -18.60 7.64
C ILE A 82 -28.02 -19.21 6.73
N ALA A 83 -28.32 -19.34 5.44
CA ALA A 83 -27.35 -19.73 4.43
C ALA A 83 -26.34 -18.59 4.19
N ILE A 84 -25.09 -18.78 4.64
CA ILE A 84 -24.01 -17.83 4.39
C ILE A 84 -23.52 -18.06 2.96
N ARG A 85 -23.94 -17.20 2.03
CA ARG A 85 -23.40 -17.21 0.66
C ARG A 85 -21.94 -16.74 0.71
N PRO A 86 -20.97 -17.53 0.23
CA PRO A 86 -19.58 -17.08 0.18
C PRO A 86 -19.50 -15.83 -0.71
N ARG A 87 -19.03 -14.71 -0.14
CA ARG A 87 -18.74 -13.50 -0.91
C ARG A 87 -17.62 -13.84 -1.90
N LYS A 88 -17.84 -13.60 -3.20
CA LYS A 88 -16.82 -13.77 -4.22
C LYS A 88 -15.77 -12.67 -4.05
N PHE A 89 -14.55 -13.08 -3.71
CA PHE A 89 -13.38 -12.24 -3.77
C PHE A 89 -12.65 -12.48 -5.09
N GLU A 90 -12.19 -11.40 -5.69
CA GLU A 90 -11.32 -11.38 -6.86
C GLU A 90 -9.94 -10.90 -6.41
N TYR A 91 -8.87 -11.43 -6.98
CA TYR A 91 -7.52 -10.98 -6.70
C TYR A 91 -6.73 -10.93 -8.00
N GLY A 92 -5.67 -10.14 -8.02
CA GLY A 92 -4.82 -10.02 -9.19
C GLY A 92 -3.58 -9.20 -8.95
N VAL A 93 -2.83 -9.07 -10.02
CA VAL A 93 -1.64 -8.22 -10.12
C VAL A 93 -1.96 -7.00 -10.97
N GLU A 94 -1.25 -5.91 -10.74
CA GLU A 94 -1.27 -4.72 -11.59
C GLU A 94 0.14 -4.34 -12.00
N ALA A 95 0.26 -3.77 -13.20
CA ALA A 95 1.45 -3.10 -13.67
C ALA A 95 1.02 -1.91 -14.53
N GLY A 96 1.85 -0.86 -14.55
CA GLY A 96 1.45 0.38 -15.18
C GLY A 96 2.56 1.43 -15.20
N ILE A 97 2.20 2.58 -15.76
CA ILE A 97 3.04 3.76 -15.90
C ILE A 97 2.33 4.95 -15.27
N GLY A 98 3.10 5.90 -14.75
CA GLY A 98 2.57 7.07 -14.09
C GLY A 98 3.42 8.31 -14.31
N PHE A 99 2.80 9.46 -14.04
CA PHE A 99 3.43 10.77 -14.01
C PHE A 99 3.22 11.39 -12.63
N LYS A 100 4.28 11.92 -12.02
CA LYS A 100 4.25 12.53 -10.69
C LYS A 100 4.86 13.93 -10.75
N ASN A 101 4.21 14.89 -10.11
CA ASN A 101 4.79 16.20 -9.85
C ASN A 101 5.47 16.17 -8.48
N SER A 102 6.76 16.47 -8.43
CA SER A 102 7.51 16.53 -7.17
C SER A 102 7.41 17.93 -6.56
N ASN A 103 7.13 17.99 -5.26
CA ASN A 103 7.09 19.25 -4.49
C ASN A 103 8.45 19.61 -3.85
N TRP A 104 9.44 18.73 -3.90
CA TRP A 104 10.73 18.90 -3.19
C TRP A 104 11.54 20.12 -3.65
N ALA A 105 11.43 20.48 -4.93
CA ALA A 105 12.23 21.55 -5.51
C ALA A 105 11.42 22.36 -6.52
N LYS A 106 10.28 22.94 -6.12
CA LYS A 106 9.42 23.72 -7.05
C LYS A 106 10.22 24.71 -7.91
N LYS A 107 11.26 25.35 -7.35
CA LYS A 107 12.17 26.26 -8.08
C LYS A 107 13.10 25.58 -9.10
N SER A 108 13.53 24.33 -8.85
CA SER A 108 14.42 23.57 -9.76
C SER A 108 13.66 22.59 -10.66
N SER A 109 12.40 22.28 -10.34
CA SER A 109 11.57 21.29 -11.01
C SER A 109 10.34 21.89 -11.70
N GLU A 110 10.26 23.22 -11.82
CA GLU A 110 9.23 23.91 -12.60
C GLU A 110 9.15 23.25 -14.00
N ASN A 111 8.02 22.61 -14.27
CA ASN A 111 7.67 21.86 -15.50
C ASN A 111 8.23 20.44 -15.71
N ARG A 112 8.94 19.81 -14.76
CA ARG A 112 9.44 18.44 -14.95
C ARG A 112 8.54 17.39 -14.31
N GLN A 113 7.66 16.79 -15.10
CA GLN A 113 6.90 15.59 -14.71
C GLN A 113 7.82 14.38 -14.58
N GLN A 114 7.71 13.70 -13.45
CA GLN A 114 8.48 12.49 -13.16
C GLN A 114 7.76 11.27 -13.72
N LEU A 115 8.39 10.59 -14.69
CA LEU A 115 7.90 9.31 -15.20
C LEU A 115 8.25 8.19 -14.21
N GLY A 116 7.31 7.26 -14.01
CA GLY A 116 7.55 6.06 -13.24
C GLY A 116 6.76 4.85 -13.72
N PHE A 117 7.13 3.71 -13.18
CA PHE A 117 6.48 2.43 -13.40
C PHE A 117 5.98 1.88 -12.07
N ASN A 118 4.85 1.18 -12.09
CA ASN A 118 4.33 0.53 -10.91
C ASN A 118 4.10 -0.96 -11.13
N ALA A 119 4.17 -1.71 -10.04
CA ALA A 119 3.78 -3.10 -9.95
C ALA A 119 3.11 -3.33 -8.60
N GLY A 120 2.06 -4.15 -8.57
CA GLY A 120 1.34 -4.36 -7.32
C GLY A 120 0.36 -5.52 -7.35
N ILE A 121 -0.29 -5.71 -6.23
CA ILE A 121 -1.29 -6.74 -5.99
C ILE A 121 -2.55 -6.12 -5.43
N TRP A 122 -3.69 -6.73 -5.73
CA TRP A 122 -4.97 -6.27 -5.22
C TRP A 122 -5.90 -7.44 -4.90
N ILE A 123 -6.79 -7.20 -3.95
CA ILE A 123 -7.92 -8.06 -3.61
C ILE A 123 -9.19 -7.20 -3.57
N SER A 124 -10.26 -7.70 -4.18
CA SER A 124 -11.52 -6.98 -4.37
C SER A 124 -12.70 -7.87 -4.01
N GLY A 125 -13.75 -7.29 -3.43
CA GLY A 125 -14.95 -8.02 -3.04
C GLY A 125 -16.19 -7.14 -3.14
N SER A 126 -17.32 -7.75 -3.53
CA SER A 126 -18.61 -7.04 -3.53
C SER A 126 -19.09 -6.79 -2.10
N ILE A 127 -19.35 -5.53 -1.75
CA ILE A 127 -19.88 -5.18 -0.43
C ILE A 127 -21.41 -5.13 -0.49
N TYR A 128 -21.96 -4.32 -1.40
CA TYR A 128 -23.39 -4.01 -1.43
C TYR A 128 -23.87 -3.67 -2.85
N LYS A 129 -24.84 -4.42 -3.38
CA LYS A 129 -25.43 -4.20 -4.72
C LYS A 129 -24.36 -3.95 -5.79
N ARG A 130 -24.26 -2.72 -6.29
CA ARG A 130 -23.33 -2.27 -7.32
C ARG A 130 -22.02 -1.72 -6.73
N PHE A 131 -21.76 -1.90 -5.44
CA PHE A 131 -20.53 -1.43 -4.79
C PHE A 131 -19.59 -2.57 -4.48
N SER A 132 -18.33 -2.38 -4.85
CA SER A 132 -17.23 -3.28 -4.52
C SER A 132 -16.10 -2.51 -3.83
N LEU A 133 -15.39 -3.19 -2.93
CA LEU A 133 -14.20 -2.69 -2.25
C LEU A 133 -12.99 -3.35 -2.86
N MET A 134 -11.89 -2.63 -2.98
CA MET A 134 -10.58 -3.18 -3.32
C MET A 134 -9.53 -2.66 -2.37
N LEU A 135 -8.70 -3.55 -1.86
CA LEU A 135 -7.45 -3.22 -1.19
C LEU A 135 -6.31 -3.53 -2.16
N SER A 136 -5.42 -2.57 -2.38
CA SER A 136 -4.25 -2.74 -3.25
C SER A 136 -2.97 -2.32 -2.54
N ALA A 137 -1.88 -3.01 -2.86
CA ALA A 137 -0.54 -2.70 -2.40
C ALA A 137 0.38 -2.61 -3.64
N ASN A 138 0.99 -1.45 -3.84
CA ASN A 138 1.72 -1.09 -5.04
C ASN A 138 3.13 -0.62 -4.68
N VAL A 139 4.10 -0.98 -5.52
CA VAL A 139 5.46 -0.44 -5.50
C VAL A 139 5.65 0.36 -6.78
N TYR A 140 6.09 1.61 -6.63
CA TYR A 140 6.40 2.51 -7.72
C TYR A 140 7.90 2.73 -7.78
N HIS A 141 8.45 2.78 -8.99
CA HIS A 141 9.79 3.24 -9.28
C HIS A 141 9.71 4.53 -10.08
N TRP A 142 10.20 5.62 -9.50
CA TRP A 142 10.18 6.94 -10.11
C TRP A 142 11.58 7.32 -10.60
N ASN A 143 11.72 7.64 -11.88
CA ASN A 143 13.00 8.05 -12.49
C ASN A 143 13.38 9.47 -12.06
N SER A 144 14.67 9.79 -11.96
CA SER A 144 15.07 11.17 -11.62
C SER A 144 14.67 12.16 -12.73
N THR A 145 14.23 13.36 -12.33
CA THR A 145 14.01 14.51 -13.23
C THR A 145 14.99 15.66 -12.97
N PHE A 146 15.70 15.62 -11.85
CA PHE A 146 16.78 16.54 -11.52
C PHE A 146 17.83 15.85 -10.65
N ASP A 147 19.04 16.38 -10.72
CA ASP A 147 20.19 15.96 -9.95
C ASP A 147 20.85 17.22 -9.40
N LEU A 148 21.18 17.22 -8.11
CA LEU A 148 21.87 18.30 -7.42
C LEU A 148 23.25 17.78 -7.05
N ASP A 149 24.31 18.45 -7.49
CA ASP A 149 25.69 18.10 -7.18
C ASP A 149 26.45 19.33 -6.69
N ALA A 150 26.72 19.38 -5.38
CA ALA A 150 27.40 20.48 -4.72
C ALA A 150 28.84 20.70 -5.21
N ASN A 151 29.44 19.71 -5.89
CA ASN A 151 30.79 19.83 -6.46
C ASN A 151 30.80 20.48 -7.84
N ARG A 152 29.63 20.58 -8.49
CA ARG A 152 29.51 21.10 -9.87
C ARG A 152 28.86 22.47 -9.92
N GLU A 153 27.85 22.68 -9.09
CA GLU A 153 27.06 23.90 -9.10
C GLU A 153 26.56 24.27 -7.69
N ASP A 154 26.20 25.54 -7.52
CA ASP A 154 25.62 25.99 -6.27
C ASP A 154 24.15 25.56 -6.19
N THR A 155 23.80 24.76 -5.18
CA THR A 155 22.46 24.19 -4.99
C THR A 155 21.85 24.75 -3.72
N TRP A 156 20.51 24.80 -3.66
CA TRP A 156 19.79 25.27 -2.47
C TRP A 156 19.91 24.33 -1.26
N LEU A 157 20.51 23.15 -1.41
CA LEU A 157 20.86 22.23 -0.33
C LEU A 157 22.33 22.34 0.08
N ASN A 158 23.11 23.26 -0.52
CA ASN A 158 24.51 23.42 -0.17
C ASN A 158 24.66 23.94 1.26
N GLY A 159 25.53 23.28 2.03
CA GLY A 159 25.88 23.71 3.37
C GLY A 159 26.13 22.57 4.33
N TYR A 160 26.50 22.96 5.55
CA TYR A 160 26.65 22.06 6.68
C TYR A 160 25.32 21.81 7.36
N TYR A 161 25.06 20.54 7.64
CA TYR A 161 23.95 20.06 8.45
C TYR A 161 24.51 19.37 9.68
N PHE A 162 23.67 19.14 10.68
CA PHE A 162 24.07 18.50 11.93
C PHE A 162 23.21 17.27 12.16
N THR A 163 23.85 16.15 12.52
CA THR A 163 23.14 14.98 13.02
C THR A 163 22.57 15.25 14.41
N GLU A 164 21.74 14.33 14.92
CA GLU A 164 21.21 14.41 16.29
C GLU A 164 22.33 14.51 17.35
N ASP A 165 23.47 13.86 17.07
CA ASP A 165 24.69 13.90 17.90
C ASP A 165 25.55 15.17 17.67
N GLN A 166 25.01 16.18 17.00
CA GLN A 166 25.71 17.44 16.67
C GLN A 166 26.98 17.27 15.81
N LYS A 167 27.11 16.16 15.09
CA LYS A 167 28.24 15.96 14.16
C LYS A 167 27.95 16.72 12.87
N PRO A 168 28.89 17.55 12.38
CA PRO A 168 28.71 18.25 11.13
C PRO A 168 28.77 17.27 9.97
N ILE A 169 27.85 17.40 9.03
CA ILE A 169 27.84 16.68 7.76
C ILE A 169 27.69 17.71 6.63
N LEU A 170 28.35 17.51 5.50
CA LEU A 170 28.29 18.43 4.36
C LEU A 170 27.47 17.80 3.24
N PHE A 171 26.48 18.53 2.72
CA PHE A 171 25.73 18.05 1.56
C PHE A 171 26.64 17.84 0.35
N GLN A 172 26.38 16.76 -0.41
CA GLN A 172 27.14 16.44 -1.61
C GLN A 172 26.22 16.29 -2.82
N LYS A 173 25.30 15.33 -2.78
CA LYS A 173 24.45 15.03 -3.93
C LYS A 173 23.04 14.64 -3.55
N PHE A 174 22.09 14.96 -4.43
CA PHE A 174 20.71 14.50 -4.30
C PHE A 174 20.06 14.36 -5.67
N ASN A 175 19.43 13.22 -5.90
CA ASN A 175 18.49 13.04 -7.00
C ASN A 175 17.13 12.60 -6.46
N ASN A 176 16.07 12.96 -7.17
CA ASN A 176 14.71 12.58 -6.78
C ASN A 176 14.29 11.18 -7.26
N LYS A 177 15.23 10.32 -7.66
CA LYS A 177 14.92 8.91 -7.97
C LYS A 177 14.58 8.19 -6.67
N HIS A 178 13.44 7.52 -6.63
CA HIS A 178 13.01 6.84 -5.42
C HIS A 178 12.09 5.66 -5.69
N PHE A 179 12.01 4.79 -4.70
CA PHE A 179 10.93 3.83 -4.56
C PHE A 179 9.84 4.41 -3.67
N GLU A 180 8.60 4.12 -4.04
CA GLU A 180 7.42 4.49 -3.28
C GLU A 180 6.57 3.24 -3.06
N TYR A 181 6.21 2.99 -1.80
CA TYR A 181 5.34 1.89 -1.40
C TYR A 181 3.98 2.47 -1.05
N ALA A 182 2.92 2.10 -1.76
CA ALA A 182 1.58 2.63 -1.52
C ALA A 182 0.58 1.52 -1.18
N VAL A 183 -0.26 1.77 -0.18
CA VAL A 183 -1.43 0.96 0.14
C VAL A 183 -2.67 1.79 -0.10
N GLN A 184 -3.68 1.21 -0.75
CA GLN A 184 -4.87 1.94 -1.17
C GLN A 184 -6.14 1.12 -0.90
N LEU A 185 -7.18 1.79 -0.43
CA LEU A 185 -8.52 1.26 -0.28
C LEU A 185 -9.46 2.00 -1.22
N LYS A 186 -10.01 1.30 -2.21
CA LYS A 186 -10.85 1.85 -3.28
C LYS A 186 -12.28 1.33 -3.18
N LEU A 187 -13.25 2.22 -3.25
CA LEU A 187 -14.68 1.94 -3.38
C LEU A 187 -15.11 2.16 -4.83
N PHE A 188 -15.56 1.11 -5.48
CA PHE A 188 -16.01 1.12 -6.87
C PHE A 188 -17.53 1.11 -6.96
N TYR A 189 -18.06 1.75 -7.99
CA TYR A 189 -19.45 1.59 -8.44
C TYR A 189 -19.48 0.80 -9.76
N GLU A 190 -20.08 -0.39 -9.76
CA GLU A 190 -20.21 -1.28 -10.92
C GLU A 190 -21.26 -0.74 -11.91
N TRP A 191 -20.80 -0.18 -13.03
CA TRP A 191 -21.65 0.27 -14.13
C TRP A 191 -21.28 -0.43 -15.46
N LYS A 192 -21.91 -1.58 -15.71
CA LYS A 192 -21.62 -2.42 -16.89
C LYS A 192 -20.13 -2.80 -16.94
N LYS A 193 -19.38 -2.31 -17.94
CA LYS A 193 -17.92 -2.51 -18.07
C LYS A 193 -17.10 -1.40 -17.42
N ILE A 194 -17.73 -0.30 -16.98
CA ILE A 194 -17.06 0.87 -16.41
C ILE A 194 -17.27 0.85 -14.90
N ARG A 195 -16.20 1.09 -14.15
CA ARG A 195 -16.20 1.07 -12.69
C ARG A 195 -15.51 2.35 -12.20
N PRO A 196 -16.24 3.49 -12.10
CA PRO A 196 -15.69 4.66 -11.41
C PRO A 196 -15.41 4.30 -9.95
N PHE A 197 -14.36 4.90 -9.39
CA PHE A 197 -13.97 4.67 -8.01
C PHE A 197 -13.47 5.95 -7.33
N ILE A 198 -13.56 5.90 -6.01
CA ILE A 198 -12.90 6.81 -5.09
C ILE A 198 -12.11 5.98 -4.08
N GLY A 199 -11.03 6.49 -3.56
CA GLY A 199 -10.17 5.76 -2.63
C GLY A 199 -9.41 6.64 -1.68
N PHE A 200 -8.97 6.01 -0.60
CA PHE A 200 -8.00 6.56 0.35
C PHE A 200 -6.72 5.77 0.23
N LEU A 201 -5.60 6.44 0.36
CA LEU A 201 -4.30 5.82 0.19
C LEU A 201 -3.27 6.42 1.12
N ALA A 202 -2.21 5.66 1.38
CA ALA A 202 -1.02 6.16 2.04
C ALA A 202 0.18 5.62 1.27
N ASN A 203 1.16 6.48 1.02
CA ASN A 203 2.44 6.05 0.48
C ASN A 203 3.57 6.27 1.48
N GLN A 204 4.67 5.57 1.26
CA GLN A 204 5.94 5.82 1.89
C GLN A 204 6.99 6.03 0.80
N ASN A 205 7.54 7.23 0.73
CA ASN A 205 8.64 7.58 -0.17
C ASN A 205 9.98 7.31 0.53
N VAL A 206 10.93 6.72 -0.17
CA VAL A 206 12.30 6.51 0.32
C VAL A 206 13.28 7.24 -0.60
N TYR A 207 13.74 8.41 -0.17
CA TYR A 207 14.73 9.20 -0.88
C TYR A 207 16.13 8.95 -0.33
N THR A 208 17.14 9.01 -1.18
CA THR A 208 18.55 8.90 -0.78
C THR A 208 19.27 10.21 -1.08
N MET A 209 20.00 10.73 -0.10
CA MET A 209 20.87 11.89 -0.19
C MET A 209 22.30 11.50 0.16
N GLN A 210 23.28 12.13 -0.46
CA GLN A 210 24.69 11.93 -0.13
C GLN A 210 25.23 13.09 0.68
N PHE A 211 25.91 12.74 1.77
CA PHE A 211 26.63 13.67 2.62
C PHE A 211 28.07 13.20 2.80
N MET A 212 28.95 14.16 3.04
CA MET A 212 30.28 13.91 3.56
C MET A 212 30.23 13.94 5.08
N VAL A 213 30.67 12.86 5.71
CA VAL A 213 30.65 12.64 7.15
C VAL A 213 32.08 12.65 7.71
N PRO A 214 32.25 13.01 9.00
CA PRO A 214 33.55 13.03 9.64
C PRO A 214 34.03 11.61 10.00
N GLU A 215 35.23 11.25 9.53
CA GLU A 215 35.98 10.08 9.96
C GLU A 215 37.29 10.58 10.61
N ASN A 216 37.52 10.21 11.87
CA ASN A 216 38.66 10.71 12.67
C ASN A 216 38.76 12.25 12.72
N ASN A 217 37.61 12.93 12.91
CA ASN A 217 37.49 14.40 12.93
C ASN A 217 37.84 15.11 11.62
N ILE A 218 37.96 14.38 10.51
CA ILE A 218 38.16 14.94 9.17
C ILE A 218 36.93 14.61 8.33
N LEU A 219 36.33 15.60 7.69
CA LEU A 219 35.20 15.41 6.80
C LEU A 219 35.71 14.86 5.46
N ASN A 220 35.68 13.53 5.27
CA ASN A 220 36.30 12.89 4.10
C ASN A 220 35.55 11.64 3.60
N LYS A 221 34.57 11.13 4.34
CA LYS A 221 33.86 9.90 3.99
C LYS A 221 32.49 10.22 3.40
N LEU A 222 32.15 9.65 2.26
CA LEU A 222 30.82 9.78 1.65
C LEU A 222 29.86 8.74 2.22
N GLU A 223 28.66 9.18 2.59
CA GLU A 223 27.62 8.33 3.15
C GLU A 223 26.22 8.69 2.62
N ASP A 224 25.42 7.65 2.39
CA ASP A 224 24.05 7.75 1.89
C ASP A 224 23.04 7.82 3.06
N PHE A 225 22.31 8.92 3.15
CA PHE A 225 21.24 9.15 4.12
C PHE A 225 19.88 8.91 3.47
N LYS A 226 19.07 8.04 4.09
CA LYS A 226 17.72 7.73 3.61
C LYS A 226 16.66 8.53 4.36
N SER A 227 15.89 9.32 3.64
CA SER A 227 14.71 9.99 4.17
C SER A 227 13.45 9.17 3.87
N LYS A 228 12.65 8.90 4.90
CA LYS A 228 11.37 8.19 4.80
C LYS A 228 10.25 9.15 5.13
N GLN A 229 9.29 9.30 4.22
CA GLN A 229 8.14 10.16 4.43
C GLN A 229 6.86 9.39 4.12
N ILE A 230 5.95 9.33 5.08
CA ILE A 230 4.61 8.74 4.90
C ILE A 230 3.63 9.85 4.54
N ASN A 231 2.92 9.72 3.43
CA ASN A 231 1.96 10.72 2.97
C ASN A 231 0.58 10.08 2.81
N PRO A 232 -0.42 10.49 3.61
CA PRO A 232 -1.80 10.12 3.36
C PRO A 232 -2.32 10.88 2.14
N GLY A 233 -3.31 10.29 1.47
CA GLY A 233 -3.85 10.84 0.25
C GLY A 233 -5.18 10.23 -0.12
N TYR A 234 -5.67 10.65 -1.28
CA TYR A 234 -6.90 10.13 -1.86
C TYR A 234 -6.68 9.86 -3.35
N SER A 235 -7.51 8.98 -3.89
CA SER A 235 -7.56 8.75 -5.33
C SER A 235 -8.97 8.70 -5.85
N PHE A 236 -9.09 8.99 -7.14
CA PHE A 236 -10.31 8.74 -7.89
C PHE A 236 -9.93 8.39 -9.31
N GLY A 237 -10.82 7.68 -9.99
CA GLY A 237 -10.52 7.22 -11.32
C GLY A 237 -11.62 6.37 -11.89
N VAL A 238 -11.30 5.74 -13.01
CA VAL A 238 -12.20 4.87 -13.74
C VAL A 238 -11.45 3.60 -14.12
N GLN A 239 -12.07 2.46 -13.86
CA GLN A 239 -11.58 1.17 -14.33
C GLN A 239 -12.52 0.60 -15.39
N TYR A 240 -11.94 0.17 -16.51
CA TYR A 240 -12.63 -0.49 -17.60
C TYR A 240 -12.35 -2.00 -17.59
N ARG A 241 -13.41 -2.79 -17.54
CA ARG A 241 -13.37 -4.26 -17.63
C ARG A 241 -13.36 -4.68 -19.09
N MET A 242 -12.17 -4.81 -19.67
CA MET A 242 -11.99 -5.22 -21.07
C MET A 242 -12.46 -6.66 -21.26
N THR A 243 -12.02 -7.56 -20.39
CA THR A 243 -12.49 -8.95 -20.31
C THR A 243 -12.74 -9.33 -18.85
N ARG A 244 -13.16 -10.57 -18.56
CA ARG A 244 -13.29 -11.05 -17.18
C ARG A 244 -11.95 -11.08 -16.40
N LYS A 245 -10.81 -11.11 -17.10
CA LYS A 245 -9.47 -11.24 -16.51
C LYS A 245 -8.61 -9.98 -16.66
N PHE A 246 -8.94 -9.11 -17.61
CA PHE A 246 -8.16 -7.91 -17.92
C PHE A 246 -8.93 -6.64 -17.58
N LEU A 247 -8.32 -5.83 -16.73
CA LEU A 247 -8.81 -4.55 -16.24
C LEU A 247 -7.83 -3.47 -16.68
N LEU A 248 -8.36 -2.34 -17.16
CA LEU A 248 -7.59 -1.15 -17.47
C LEU A 248 -8.03 -0.03 -16.52
N SER A 249 -7.10 0.59 -15.80
CA SER A 249 -7.41 1.64 -14.83
C SER A 249 -6.78 2.95 -15.26
N LEU A 250 -7.54 4.03 -15.17
CA LEU A 250 -7.03 5.40 -15.19
C LEU A 250 -7.28 6.01 -13.81
N GLU A 251 -6.22 6.45 -13.15
CA GLU A 251 -6.25 6.89 -11.77
C GLU A 251 -5.53 8.22 -11.58
N TYR A 252 -6.17 9.11 -10.82
CA TYR A 252 -5.57 10.31 -10.27
C TYR A 252 -5.34 10.09 -8.77
N GLN A 253 -4.15 10.45 -8.28
CA GLN A 253 -3.76 10.35 -6.88
C GLN A 253 -3.24 11.71 -6.41
N GLU A 254 -3.66 12.11 -5.22
CA GLU A 254 -3.14 13.31 -4.55
C GLU A 254 -2.72 12.97 -3.13
N TYR A 255 -1.55 13.47 -2.74
CA TYR A 255 -0.89 13.21 -1.46
C TYR A 255 -0.72 14.52 -0.70
N LYS A 256 -0.83 14.46 0.63
CA LYS A 256 -0.60 15.58 1.54
C LYS A 256 0.72 15.44 2.29
#